data_AF-A0A497SJC0-F1
#
_entry.id   AF-A0A497SJC0-F1
#
_cell.length_a   1.000
_cell.length_b   1.000
_cell.length_c   1.000
_cell.angle_alpha   90.00
_cell.angle_beta   90.00
_cell.angle_gamma   90.00
#
_symmetry.space_group_name_H-M   'P 1'
#
loop_
_entity.id
_entity.type
_entity.pdbx_description
1 polymer ?
#
loop_
_entity_poly.entity_id
_entity_poly.type
_entity_poly.pdbx_seq_one_letter_code
_entity_poly.pdbx_strand_id
1 'polypeptide(L)'
;MMKGISPIISTVILIAIIFSIATFVSPWIFQLITSTTNQTSSDTSTEIKCMNAAYDFDTGYGTYGVKWEFSTQNDTLGARIKNTGTVNLHSFQFELTFNDTIISYHNATSGTQRTRANPLKPGQSAFLNASFTDNVNDTLTAIKILNGPCPSVYVSQEL
;
A
#
# COMPACT_ATOMS: atom_id res chain seq x y z
N MET A 1 -42.73 -18.35 52.90
CA MET A 1 -43.59 -18.77 51.77
C MET A 1 -42.92 -18.36 50.47
N MET A 2 -42.21 -19.28 49.81
CA MET A 2 -41.73 -19.06 48.43
C MET A 2 -42.83 -19.54 47.48
N LYS A 3 -43.56 -18.61 46.87
CA LYS A 3 -44.53 -18.94 45.82
C LYS A 3 -43.73 -19.37 44.59
N GLY A 4 -43.70 -20.67 44.32
CA GLY A 4 -43.08 -21.23 43.13
C GLY A 4 -43.73 -20.62 41.88
N ILE A 5 -42.93 -19.94 41.07
CA ILE A 5 -43.34 -19.43 39.77
C ILE A 5 -43.80 -20.65 38.95
N SER A 6 -45.01 -20.60 38.39
CA SER A 6 -45.55 -21.70 37.58
C SER A 6 -44.57 -22.05 36.45
N PRO A 7 -44.23 -23.33 36.22
CA PRO A 7 -43.28 -23.76 35.18
C PRO A 7 -43.60 -23.19 33.79
N ILE A 8 -44.88 -22.95 33.51
CA ILE A 8 -45.38 -22.40 32.25
C ILE A 8 -45.02 -20.93 32.08
N ILE A 9 -44.99 -20.14 33.16
CA ILE A 9 -44.65 -18.72 33.08
C ILE A 9 -43.14 -18.56 32.84
N SER A 10 -42.34 -19.44 33.45
CA SER A 10 -40.88 -19.45 33.27
C SER A 10 -40.47 -19.76 31.83
N THR A 11 -41.13 -20.72 31.17
CA THR A 11 -40.84 -21.07 29.77
C THR A 11 -41.18 -19.94 28.80
N VAL A 12 -42.31 -19.25 29.01
CA VAL A 12 -42.71 -18.11 28.17
C VAL A 12 -41.71 -16.96 28.29
N ILE A 13 -41.25 -16.66 29.52
CA ILE A 13 -40.24 -15.61 29.74
C ILE A 13 -38.90 -15.99 29.07
N LEU A 14 -38.48 -17.26 29.17
CA LEU A 14 -37.26 -17.73 28.53
C LEU A 14 -37.31 -17.58 27.01
N ILE A 15 -38.44 -17.94 26.38
CA ILE A 15 -38.65 -17.81 24.93
C ILE A 15 -38.58 -16.33 24.51
N ALA A 16 -39.25 -15.44 25.25
CA ALA A 16 -39.24 -14.00 24.96
C ALA A 16 -37.84 -13.39 25.03
N ILE A 17 -37.02 -13.82 25.99
CA ILE A 17 -35.63 -13.38 26.12
C ILE A 17 -34.79 -13.87 24.94
N ILE A 18 -34.94 -15.13 24.51
CA ILE A 18 -34.20 -15.68 23.36
C ILE A 18 -34.52 -14.91 22.09
N PHE A 19 -35.80 -14.63 21.82
CA PHE A 19 -36.20 -13.84 20.64
C PHE A 19 -35.66 -12.41 20.71
N SER A 20 -35.68 -11.79 21.89
CA SER A 20 -35.12 -10.45 22.09
C SER A 20 -33.61 -10.42 21.80
N ILE A 21 -32.86 -11.40 22.28
CA ILE A 21 -31.42 -11.50 22.00
C ILE A 21 -31.20 -11.76 20.49
N ALA A 22 -31.99 -12.65 19.88
CA ALA A 22 -31.85 -12.96 18.45
C ALA A 22 -32.09 -11.73 17.55
N THR A 23 -33.07 -10.87 17.86
CA THR A 23 -33.34 -9.67 17.06
C THR A 23 -32.23 -8.62 17.20
N PHE A 24 -31.55 -8.54 18.34
CA PHE A 24 -30.40 -7.62 18.52
C PHE A 24 -29.11 -8.17 17.90
N VAL A 25 -28.86 -9.48 17.99
CA VAL A 25 -27.60 -10.08 17.56
C VAL A 25 -27.58 -10.32 16.04
N SER A 26 -28.71 -10.66 15.43
CA SER A 26 -28.75 -10.98 13.99
C SER A 26 -28.25 -9.84 13.11
N PRO A 27 -28.70 -8.57 13.26
CA PRO A 27 -28.22 -7.46 12.44
C PRO A 27 -26.72 -7.21 12.57
N TRP A 28 -26.16 -7.34 13.78
CA TRP A 28 -24.73 -7.19 14.01
C TRP A 28 -23.92 -8.28 13.30
N ILE A 29 -24.36 -9.55 13.38
CA ILE A 29 -23.72 -10.65 12.65
C ILE A 29 -23.77 -10.41 11.14
N PHE A 30 -24.92 -9.97 10.60
CA PHE A 30 -25.02 -9.66 9.18
C PHE A 30 -24.09 -8.52 8.75
N GLN A 31 -23.98 -7.46 9.56
CA GLN A 31 -23.04 -6.37 9.30
C GLN A 31 -21.58 -6.84 9.36
N LEU A 32 -21.23 -7.65 10.35
CA LEU A 32 -19.89 -8.22 10.49
C LEU A 32 -19.53 -9.10 9.30
N ILE A 33 -20.42 -10.00 8.89
CA ILE A 33 -20.22 -10.86 7.72
C ILE A 33 -20.06 -10.00 6.47
N THR A 34 -20.96 -9.06 6.23
CA THR A 34 -20.92 -8.21 5.03
C THR A 34 -19.64 -7.35 5.00
N SER A 35 -19.26 -6.76 6.13
CA SER A 35 -18.03 -5.98 6.25
C SER A 35 -16.79 -6.82 5.98
N THR A 36 -16.70 -7.99 6.63
CA THR A 36 -15.59 -8.93 6.43
C THR A 36 -15.51 -9.41 4.99
N THR A 37 -16.63 -9.81 4.39
CA THR A 37 -16.68 -10.24 2.98
C THR A 37 -16.26 -9.13 2.03
N ASN A 38 -16.72 -7.89 2.24
CA ASN A 38 -16.34 -6.76 1.40
C ASN A 38 -14.85 -6.45 1.51
N GLN A 39 -14.31 -6.48 2.73
CA GLN A 39 -12.88 -6.26 2.98
C GLN A 39 -12.05 -7.36 2.30
N THR A 40 -12.35 -8.64 2.56
CA THR A 40 -11.64 -9.76 1.93
C THR A 40 -11.76 -9.73 0.41
N SER A 41 -12.92 -9.36 -0.14
CA SER A 41 -13.10 -9.22 -1.59
C SER A 41 -12.23 -8.09 -2.16
N SER A 42 -12.12 -6.96 -1.46
CA SER A 42 -11.28 -5.84 -1.87
C SER A 42 -9.80 -6.21 -1.83
N ASP A 43 -9.37 -6.89 -0.75
CA ASP A 43 -7.99 -7.31 -0.55
C ASP A 43 -7.59 -8.33 -1.62
N THR A 44 -8.44 -9.36 -1.86
CA THR A 44 -8.21 -10.37 -2.90
C THR A 44 -8.16 -9.75 -4.29
N SER A 45 -9.04 -8.80 -4.60
CA SER A 45 -9.04 -8.09 -5.89
C SER A 45 -7.75 -7.28 -6.09
N THR A 46 -7.26 -6.66 -5.03
CA THR A 46 -6.01 -5.89 -5.05
C THR A 46 -4.81 -6.82 -5.22
N GLU A 47 -4.76 -7.93 -4.48
CA GLU A 47 -3.73 -8.95 -4.59
C GLU A 47 -3.62 -9.51 -6.01
N ILE A 48 -4.74 -9.93 -6.60
CA ILE A 48 -4.78 -10.46 -7.97
C ILE A 48 -4.27 -9.43 -8.99
N LYS A 49 -4.62 -8.15 -8.81
CA LYS A 49 -4.07 -7.08 -9.66
C LYS A 49 -2.57 -6.97 -9.46
N CYS A 50 -2.10 -6.94 -8.22
CA CYS A 50 -0.68 -6.77 -7.91
C CYS A 50 0.19 -7.96 -8.31
N MET A 51 -0.34 -9.17 -8.43
CA MET A 51 0.38 -10.31 -9.01
C MET A 51 0.89 -10.04 -10.44
N ASN A 52 0.21 -9.15 -11.17
CA ASN A 52 0.58 -8.80 -12.54
C ASN A 52 1.32 -7.44 -12.64
N ALA A 53 1.58 -6.80 -11.50
CA ALA A 53 2.42 -5.62 -11.43
C ALA A 53 3.89 -6.07 -11.46
N ALA A 54 4.66 -5.51 -12.39
CA ALA A 54 6.10 -5.69 -12.45
C ALA A 54 6.71 -4.44 -13.08
N TYR A 55 7.84 -4.00 -12.57
CA TYR A 55 8.61 -2.91 -13.13
C TYR A 55 10.05 -3.04 -12.68
N ASP A 56 10.95 -2.47 -13.49
CA ASP A 56 12.38 -2.56 -13.27
C ASP A 56 13.05 -1.23 -13.61
N PHE A 57 14.29 -1.07 -13.15
CA PHE A 57 15.13 0.03 -13.56
C PHE A 57 15.49 -0.08 -15.05
N ASP A 58 15.41 1.05 -15.75
CA ASP A 58 15.86 1.16 -17.12
C ASP A 58 17.37 1.38 -17.11
N THR A 59 18.13 0.27 -17.17
CA THR A 59 19.60 0.23 -17.01
C THR A 59 20.37 1.11 -17.99
N GLY A 60 19.73 1.59 -19.07
CA GLY A 60 20.30 2.58 -19.99
C GLY A 60 20.41 4.00 -19.42
N TYR A 61 19.95 4.26 -18.20
CA TYR A 61 19.98 5.58 -17.57
C TYR A 61 20.89 5.61 -16.33
N GLY A 62 21.99 6.36 -16.37
CA GLY A 62 22.87 6.52 -15.20
C GLY A 62 23.57 5.22 -14.79
N THR A 63 23.76 5.04 -13.48
CA THR A 63 24.33 3.82 -12.90
C THR A 63 23.18 2.90 -12.53
N TYR A 64 23.01 1.79 -13.25
CA TYR A 64 21.94 0.81 -13.05
C TYR A 64 20.51 1.41 -13.05
N GLY A 65 20.25 2.45 -13.85
CA GLY A 65 18.93 3.09 -13.93
C GLY A 65 18.71 4.24 -12.96
N VAL A 66 19.74 4.64 -12.20
CA VAL A 66 19.65 5.69 -11.18
C VAL A 66 20.81 6.69 -11.29
N LYS A 67 20.53 7.95 -10.93
CA LYS A 67 21.49 9.05 -10.79
C LYS A 67 21.17 9.82 -9.53
N TRP A 68 22.18 10.08 -8.71
CA TRP A 68 22.06 10.92 -7.53
C TRP A 68 23.12 12.01 -7.58
N GLU A 69 22.75 13.18 -7.08
CA GLU A 69 23.66 14.30 -6.85
C GLU A 69 23.33 14.86 -5.47
N PHE A 70 24.15 14.47 -4.49
CA PHE A 70 24.07 14.98 -3.12
C PHE A 70 25.04 16.17 -2.98
N SER A 71 24.51 17.34 -2.63
CA SER A 71 25.23 18.59 -2.45
C SER A 71 24.79 19.28 -1.17
N THR A 72 25.55 20.26 -0.69
CA THR A 72 25.23 20.95 0.57
C THR A 72 23.94 21.79 0.56
N GLN A 73 23.26 21.94 -0.59
CA GLN A 73 22.07 22.79 -0.71
C GLN A 73 20.90 22.18 -1.48
N ASN A 74 21.13 21.27 -2.43
CA ASN A 74 20.07 20.62 -3.19
C ASN A 74 20.45 19.19 -3.52
N ASP A 75 19.81 18.25 -2.83
CA ASP A 75 19.99 16.83 -3.09
C ASP A 75 18.93 16.37 -4.09
N THR A 76 19.38 15.78 -5.19
CA THR A 76 18.49 15.26 -6.23
C THR A 76 18.75 13.81 -6.55
N LEU A 77 17.67 13.05 -6.75
CA LEU A 77 17.72 11.65 -7.15
C LEU A 77 16.79 11.42 -8.32
N GLY A 78 17.39 11.08 -9.45
CA GLY A 78 16.68 10.69 -10.65
C GLY A 78 16.77 9.19 -10.89
N ALA A 79 15.64 8.52 -11.06
CA ALA A 79 15.59 7.13 -11.52
C ALA A 79 14.76 7.03 -12.79
N ARG A 80 15.14 6.11 -13.67
CA ARG A 80 14.31 5.73 -14.82
C ARG A 80 13.80 4.33 -14.59
N ILE A 81 12.48 4.19 -14.60
CA ILE A 81 11.80 2.90 -14.41
C ILE A 81 11.02 2.54 -15.66
N LYS A 82 10.88 1.24 -15.91
CA LYS A 82 10.09 0.67 -16.99
C LYS A 82 9.06 -0.29 -16.42
N ASN A 83 7.80 -0.10 -16.80
CA ASN A 83 6.75 -1.05 -16.46
C ASN A 83 6.85 -2.28 -17.36
N THR A 84 7.21 -3.41 -16.75
CA THR A 84 7.35 -4.72 -17.43
C THR A 84 6.13 -5.61 -17.22
N GLY A 85 5.23 -5.25 -16.31
CA GLY A 85 3.99 -5.94 -16.03
C GLY A 85 2.84 -5.49 -16.93
N THR A 86 1.62 -5.89 -16.55
CA THR A 86 0.39 -5.60 -17.32
C THR A 86 -0.53 -4.59 -16.62
N VAL A 87 -0.16 -4.13 -15.43
CA VAL A 87 -0.94 -3.19 -14.63
C VAL A 87 -0.37 -1.78 -14.74
N ASN A 88 -1.26 -0.78 -14.78
CA ASN A 88 -0.87 0.63 -14.76
C ASN A 88 -0.34 1.03 -13.37
N LEU A 89 0.86 1.61 -13.33
CA LEU A 89 1.53 2.00 -12.08
C LEU A 89 1.53 3.52 -11.92
N HIS A 90 1.40 4.01 -10.69
CA HIS A 90 1.42 5.44 -10.38
C HIS A 90 1.74 5.68 -8.91
N SER A 91 1.84 6.97 -8.52
CA SER A 91 2.11 7.40 -7.15
C SER A 91 3.41 6.78 -6.61
N PHE A 92 4.51 7.06 -7.30
CA PHE A 92 5.81 6.50 -6.95
C PHE A 92 6.45 7.23 -5.78
N GLN A 93 7.14 6.45 -4.94
CA GLN A 93 7.84 6.92 -3.75
C GLN A 93 9.22 6.27 -3.69
N PHE A 94 10.21 7.04 -3.29
CA PHE A 94 11.57 6.61 -3.05
C PHE A 94 11.75 6.31 -1.57
N GLU A 95 12.35 5.16 -1.30
CA GLU A 95 12.80 4.70 0.00
C GLU A 95 14.33 4.58 -0.13
N LEU A 96 15.06 5.38 0.64
CA LEU A 96 16.52 5.45 0.57
C LEU A 96 17.13 4.89 1.83
N THR A 97 18.17 4.08 1.67
CA THR A 97 18.97 3.56 2.79
C THR A 97 20.32 4.25 2.81
N PHE A 98 20.63 4.90 3.93
CA PHE A 98 21.96 5.45 4.20
C PHE A 98 22.63 4.68 5.33
N ASN A 99 23.91 4.35 5.14
CA ASN A 99 24.74 3.61 6.10
C ASN A 99 23.98 2.40 6.73
N ASP A 100 23.27 1.63 5.90
CA ASP A 100 22.52 0.42 6.26
C ASP A 100 21.40 0.56 7.30
N THR A 101 21.02 1.78 7.70
CA THR A 101 20.09 1.95 8.84
C THR A 101 19.09 3.09 8.72
N ILE A 102 19.40 4.16 7.98
CA ILE A 102 18.49 5.30 7.87
C ILE A 102 17.61 5.11 6.64
N ILE A 103 16.30 4.94 6.86
CA ILE A 103 15.30 4.84 5.81
C ILE A 103 14.59 6.19 5.67
N SER A 104 14.83 6.91 4.58
CA SER A 104 14.12 8.15 4.25
C SER A 104 13.10 7.93 3.14
N TYR A 105 11.95 8.59 3.25
CA TYR A 105 10.79 8.38 2.38
C TYR A 105 10.42 9.66 1.66
N HIS A 106 10.49 9.64 0.33
CA HIS A 106 10.27 10.83 -0.47
C HIS A 106 9.41 10.54 -1.70
N ASN A 107 8.41 11.39 -1.93
CA ASN A 107 7.58 11.28 -3.11
C ASN A 107 8.34 11.77 -4.35
N ALA A 108 8.05 11.16 -5.50
CA ALA A 108 8.53 11.73 -6.76
C ALA A 108 7.96 13.16 -6.95
N THR A 109 8.80 14.07 -7.44
CA THR A 109 8.45 15.47 -7.70
C THR A 109 7.29 15.55 -8.70
N SER A 110 6.39 16.50 -8.50
CA SER A 110 5.14 16.65 -9.27
C SER A 110 5.32 16.65 -10.80
N GLY A 111 6.42 17.21 -11.31
CA GLY A 111 6.70 17.23 -12.76
C GLY A 111 7.07 15.87 -13.36
N THR A 112 7.56 14.94 -12.55
CA THR A 112 7.95 13.58 -12.98
C THR A 112 7.03 12.49 -12.46
N GLN A 113 6.22 12.81 -11.45
CA GLN A 113 5.30 11.87 -10.83
C GLN A 113 4.25 11.37 -11.82
N ARG A 114 3.95 10.07 -11.75
CA ARG A 114 2.84 9.47 -12.48
C ARG A 114 1.62 9.48 -11.59
N THR A 115 0.51 9.95 -12.14
CA THR A 115 -0.76 10.07 -11.42
C THR A 115 -1.74 9.02 -11.93
N ARG A 116 -2.86 8.85 -11.23
CA ARG A 116 -3.94 7.97 -11.70
C ARG A 116 -4.49 8.36 -13.07
N ALA A 117 -4.46 9.66 -13.41
CA ALA A 117 -4.89 10.18 -14.71
C ALA A 117 -3.83 9.97 -15.81
N ASN A 118 -2.55 9.93 -15.46
CA ASN A 118 -1.44 9.68 -16.37
C ASN A 118 -0.47 8.63 -15.78
N PRO A 119 -0.89 7.35 -15.72
CA PRO A 119 -0.10 6.31 -15.12
C PRO A 119 1.03 5.86 -16.05
N LEU A 120 2.01 5.16 -15.49
CA LEU A 120 2.98 4.41 -16.26
C LEU A 120 2.33 3.14 -16.81
N LYS A 121 2.04 3.12 -18.11
CA LYS A 121 1.40 1.99 -18.78
C LYS A 121 2.39 0.84 -19.02
N PRO A 122 1.89 -0.40 -19.18
CA PRO A 122 2.70 -1.55 -19.61
C PRO A 122 3.62 -1.24 -20.79
N GLY A 123 4.89 -1.60 -20.67
CA GLY A 123 5.92 -1.41 -21.70
C GLY A 123 6.51 0.01 -21.77
N GLN A 124 5.95 0.99 -21.04
CA GLN A 124 6.47 2.35 -21.04
C GLN A 124 7.58 2.54 -19.99
N SER A 125 8.53 3.41 -20.32
CA SER A 125 9.52 3.92 -19.36
C SER A 125 9.16 5.35 -18.93
N ALA A 126 9.44 5.69 -17.67
CA ALA A 126 9.33 7.04 -17.16
C ALA A 126 10.57 7.41 -16.34
N PHE A 127 10.93 8.68 -16.44
CA PHE A 127 11.87 9.31 -15.53
C PHE A 127 11.11 9.82 -14.30
N LEU A 128 11.62 9.49 -13.12
CA LEU A 128 11.15 9.91 -11.81
C LEU A 128 12.28 10.69 -11.14
N ASN A 129 11.97 11.85 -10.57
CA ASN A 129 12.91 12.64 -9.78
C ASN A 129 12.38 12.80 -8.37
N ALA A 130 13.26 12.86 -7.38
CA ALA A 130 12.96 13.26 -6.01
C ALA A 130 13.99 14.30 -5.56
N SER A 131 13.53 15.28 -4.81
CA SER A 131 14.34 16.33 -4.20
C SER A 131 14.30 16.18 -2.69
N PHE A 132 15.45 16.25 -2.05
CA PHE A 132 15.59 16.10 -0.60
C PHE A 132 16.12 17.40 -0.02
N THR A 133 15.54 17.81 1.11
CA THR A 133 15.99 18.96 1.90
C THR A 133 16.84 18.53 3.08
N ASP A 134 16.87 17.23 3.36
CA ASP A 134 17.71 16.66 4.41
C ASP A 134 19.14 16.69 3.91
N ASN A 135 20.04 17.32 4.66
CA ASN A 135 21.45 17.34 4.32
C ASN A 135 22.03 15.96 4.57
N VAL A 136 22.04 15.10 3.55
CA VAL A 136 22.55 13.74 3.71
C VAL A 136 24.03 13.71 3.38
N ASN A 137 24.87 13.96 4.39
CA ASN A 137 26.32 13.79 4.31
C ASN A 137 26.77 12.30 4.31
N ASP A 138 25.82 11.38 4.30
CA ASP A 138 26.04 9.95 4.40
C ASP A 138 26.07 9.27 3.03
N THR A 139 26.68 8.08 2.98
CA THR A 139 26.78 7.32 1.72
C THR A 139 25.47 6.58 1.48
N LEU A 140 24.86 6.82 0.31
CA LEU A 140 23.69 6.10 -0.14
C LEU A 140 24.07 4.65 -0.47
N THR A 141 23.48 3.68 0.23
CA THR A 141 23.79 2.25 0.04
C THR A 141 22.73 1.54 -0.79
N ALA A 142 21.46 1.91 -0.63
CA ALA A 142 20.38 1.31 -1.41
C ALA A 142 19.27 2.32 -1.75
N ILE A 143 18.63 2.06 -2.89
CA ILE A 143 17.46 2.79 -3.36
C ILE A 143 16.36 1.82 -3.66
N LYS A 144 15.17 2.09 -3.14
CA LYS A 144 13.96 1.33 -3.43
C LYS A 144 12.87 2.26 -3.92
N ILE A 145 12.14 1.84 -4.96
CA ILE A 145 11.02 2.60 -5.52
C ILE A 145 9.74 1.80 -5.35
N LEU A 146 8.84 2.37 -4.56
CA LEU A 146 7.50 1.88 -4.28
C LEU A 146 6.50 2.54 -5.24
N ASN A 147 5.33 1.92 -5.39
CA ASN A 147 4.20 2.48 -6.13
C ASN A 147 2.92 2.40 -5.28
N GLY A 148 1.98 3.31 -5.54
CA GLY A 148 0.73 3.39 -4.78
C GLY A 148 -0.22 2.20 -4.97
N PRO A 149 -0.49 1.74 -6.21
CA PRO A 149 -1.41 0.62 -6.44
C PRO A 149 -0.99 -0.70 -5.79
N CYS A 150 0.31 -0.98 -5.76
CA CYS A 150 0.89 -2.27 -5.36
C CYS A 150 2.18 -2.06 -4.57
N PRO A 151 2.12 -1.60 -3.31
CA PRO A 151 3.31 -1.25 -2.53
C PRO A 151 4.19 -2.46 -2.19
N SER A 152 3.65 -3.68 -2.25
CA SER A 152 4.41 -4.93 -2.07
C SER A 152 5.31 -5.26 -3.26
N VAL A 153 5.01 -4.72 -4.44
CA VAL A 153 5.84 -4.84 -5.64
C VAL A 153 6.72 -3.60 -5.73
N TYR A 154 8.02 -3.78 -5.59
CA TYR A 154 8.99 -2.70 -5.66
C TYR A 154 10.22 -3.12 -6.46
N VAL A 155 10.96 -2.12 -6.91
CA VAL A 155 12.30 -2.31 -7.47
C VAL A 155 13.31 -1.72 -6.51
N SER A 156 14.42 -2.41 -6.28
CA SER A 156 15.51 -1.96 -5.43
C SER A 156 16.85 -2.13 -6.13
N GLN A 157 17.76 -1.20 -5.87
CA GLN A 157 19.12 -1.19 -6.39
C GLN A 157 20.08 -0.89 -5.24
N GLU A 158 21.01 -1.81 -5.01
CA GLU A 158 22.17 -1.62 -4.13
C GLU A 158 23.25 -0.88 -4.92
N LEU A 159 23.96 0.05 -4.28
CA LEU A 159 24.92 0.96 -4.91
C LEU A 159 26.37 0.71 -4.48
#